data_AF-A0A326RMC2-F1
#
_entry.id   AF-A0A326RMC2-F1
#
_cell.length_a   1.000
_cell.length_b   1.000
_cell.length_c   1.000
_cell.angle_alpha   90.00
_cell.angle_beta   90.00
_cell.angle_gamma   90.00
#
_symmetry.space_group_name_H-M   'P 1'
#
loop_
_entity.id
_entity.type
_entity.pdbx_description
1 polymer ?
#
loop_
_entity_poly.entity_id
_entity_poly.type
_entity_poly.pdbx_seq_one_letter_code
_entity_poly.pdbx_strand_id
1 'polypeptide(L)' 'MRFFETKFLEEAEQFIAQLDPKTIKKIFYNINLAEHTNDPKLFKKLQNDI' A
#
# COMPACT_ATOMS: atom_id res chain seq x y z
N MET A 1 -4.32 -16.49 -5.10
CA MET A 1 -2.86 -16.73 -4.99
C MET A 1 -2.26 -15.46 -4.39
N ARG A 2 -1.46 -15.57 -3.33
CA ARG A 2 -0.80 -14.42 -2.71
C ARG A 2 0.62 -14.34 -3.25
N PHE A 3 0.97 -13.25 -3.92
CA PHE A 3 2.28 -13.06 -4.57
C PHE A 3 3.33 -12.58 -3.58
N PHE A 4 2.93 -11.78 -2.60
CA PHE A 4 3.81 -11.27 -1.53
C PHE A 4 2.98 -10.90 -0.29
N GLU A 5 3.68 -10.61 0.80
CA GLU A 5 3.09 -10.13 2.04
C GLU A 5 3.58 -8.71 2.34
N THR A 6 2.66 -7.85 2.78
CA THR A 6 2.98 -6.49 3.19
C THR A 6 3.29 -6.46 4.68
N LYS A 7 4.44 -5.88 5.03
CA LYS A 7 4.80 -5.53 6.41
C LYS A 7 4.80 -4.02 6.55
N PHE A 8 4.11 -3.51 7.57
CA PHE A 8 4.14 -2.09 7.89
C PHE A 8 5.30 -1.78 8.82
N LEU A 9 6.01 -0.71 8.51
CA LEU A 9 6.93 -0.07 9.44
C LEU A 9 6.14 0.86 10.37
N GLU A 10 6.68 1.12 11.55
CA GLU A 10 6.00 1.94 12.56
C GLU A 10 5.63 3.33 12.01
N GLU A 11 6.53 3.96 11.25
CA GLU A 11 6.30 5.28 10.66
C GLU A 11 5.13 5.26 9.66
N ALA A 12 4.97 4.16 8.93
CA ALA A 12 3.87 3.99 7.99
C ALA A 12 2.53 3.83 8.73
N GLU A 13 2.51 3.07 9.83
CA GLU A 13 1.30 2.93 10.65
C GLU A 13 0.89 4.26 11.28
N GLN A 14 1.84 4.97 11.88
CA GLN A 14 1.62 6.29 12.47
C GLN A 14 1.10 7.29 11.43
N PHE A 15 1.66 7.28 10.22
CA PHE A 15 1.19 8.12 9.11
C PHE A 15 -0.24 7.76 8.69
N ILE A 16 -0.52 6.47 8.46
CA ILE A 16 -1.85 6.03 8.02
C ILE A 16 -2.92 6.37 9.07
N ALA A 17 -2.59 6.25 10.37
CA ALA A 17 -3.50 6.57 11.47
C ALA A 17 -3.92 8.05 11.53
N GLN A 18 -3.16 8.96 10.91
CA GLN A 18 -3.50 10.39 10.84
C GLN A 18 -4.47 10.73 9.68
N LEU A 19 -4.74 9.79 8.78
CA LEU A 19 -5.58 10.02 7.60
C LEU A 19 -7.07 9.82 7.90
N ASP A 20 -7.93 10.34 7.02
CA ASP A 20 -9.36 10.12 7.15
C ASP A 20 -9.76 8.66 6.86
N PRO A 21 -10.87 8.16 7.44
CA PRO A 21 -11.27 6.75 7.30
C PRO A 21 -11.49 6.28 5.86
N LYS A 22 -11.87 7.18 4.93
CA LYS A 22 -12.08 6.82 3.52
C LYS A 22 -10.73 6.61 2.82
N THR A 23 -9.76 7.47 3.12
CA THR A 23 -8.38 7.34 2.61
C THR A 23 -7.72 6.08 3.15
N ILE A 24 -7.82 5.81 4.45
CA ILE A 24 -7.30 4.58 5.09
C ILE A 24 -7.84 3.33 4.38
N LYS A 25 -9.16 3.24 4.19
CA LYS A 25 -9.79 2.11 3.48
C LYS A 25 -9.24 1.92 2.08
N LYS A 26 -9.00 3.00 1.34
CA LYS A 26 -8.48 2.94 -0.03
C LYS A 26 -7.03 2.45 -0.07
N ILE A 27 -6.20 2.86 0.90
CA ILE A 27 -4.82 2.39 1.03
C ILE A 27 -4.80 0.87 1.24
N PHE A 28 -5.51 0.37 2.25
CA PHE A 28 -5.55 -1.07 2.54
C PHE A 28 -6.17 -1.90 1.41
N TYR A 29 -7.18 -1.36 0.72
CA TYR A 29 -7.74 -2.00 -0.47
C TYR A 29 -6.69 -2.20 -1.56
N ASN A 30 -5.92 -1.16 -1.90
CA ASN A 30 -4.90 -1.25 -2.93
C ASN A 30 -3.74 -2.17 -2.53
N ILE A 31 -3.33 -2.16 -1.26
CA ILE A 31 -2.32 -3.07 -0.73
C ILE A 31 -2.79 -4.52 -0.89
N ASN A 32 -4.00 -4.84 -0.42
CA ASN A 32 -4.56 -6.18 -0.53
C ASN A 32 -4.72 -6.62 -2.01
N LEU A 33 -5.19 -5.72 -2.87
CA LEU A 33 -5.30 -5.97 -4.30
C LEU A 33 -3.94 -6.32 -4.91
N ALA A 34 -2.89 -5.56 -4.58
CA ALA A 34 -1.55 -5.80 -5.07
C ALA A 34 -0.96 -7.13 -4.56
N GLU A 35 -1.23 -7.53 -3.31
CA GLU A 35 -0.80 -8.84 -2.79
C GLU A 35 -1.40 -10.02 -3.59
N HIS A 36 -2.60 -9.84 -4.15
CA HIS A 36 -3.35 -10.88 -4.84
C HIS A 36 -3.30 -10.77 -6.37
N THR A 37 -2.70 -9.70 -6.91
CA THR A 37 -2.61 -9.45 -8.35
C THR A 37 -1.20 -9.04 -8.74
N ASN A 38 -0.64 -9.68 -9.76
CA ASN A 38 0.64 -9.27 -10.34
C ASN A 38 0.43 -8.23 -11.46
N ASP A 39 -0.39 -7.19 -11.19
CA ASP A 39 -0.69 -6.14 -12.17
C ASP A 39 0.36 -5.01 -12.08
N PRO A 40 1.24 -4.86 -13.09
CA PRO A 40 2.27 -3.81 -13.09
C PRO A 40 1.69 -2.40 -13.10
N LYS A 41 0.42 -2.20 -13.48
CA LYS A 41 -0.24 -0.87 -13.47
C LYS A 41 -0.50 -0.35 -12.06
N LEU A 42 -0.53 -1.23 -11.06
CA LEU A 42 -0.68 -0.85 -9.65
C LEU A 42 0.59 -0.23 -9.07
N PHE A 43 1.74 -0.44 -9.74
CA PHE A 43 3.04 0.02 -9.26
C PHE A 43 3.60 1.13 -10.15
N LYS A 44 4.09 2.20 -9.52
CA LYS A 44 4.93 3.19 -10.19
C LYS A 44 6.36 3.04 -9.68
N LYS A 45 7.33 3.02 -10.60
CA LYS A 45 8.75 3.10 -10.22
C LYS A 45 9.01 4.50 -9.66
N LEU A 46 9.55 4.57 -8.46
CA LEU A 46 10.04 5.81 -7.89
C LEU A 46 11.33 6.21 -8.63
N GLN A 47 11.41 7.45 -9.10
CA GLN A 47 12.61 8.03 -9.68
C GLN A 47 13.23 8.95 -8.64
N ASN A 48 14.21 8.43 -7.91
CA ASN A 48 15.17 9.14 -7.05
C ASN A 48 14.69 10.08 -5.94
N ASP A 49 13.39 10.38 -5.81
CA ASP A 49 12.87 11.25 -4.74
C ASP A 49 11.84 10.51 -3.87
N ILE A 50 12.17 10.37 -2.58
CA ILE A 50 11.25 10.10 -1.45
C ILE A 50 11.53 11.18 -0.40
#